data_AF-A0A3M2TGQ4-F1
#
_entry.id   AF-A0A3M2TGQ4-F1
#
_cell.length_a   1.000
_cell.length_b   1.000
_cell.length_c   1.000
_cell.angle_alpha   90.00
_cell.angle_beta   90.00
_cell.angle_gamma   90.00
#
_symmetry.space_group_name_H-M   'P 1'
#
loop_
_entity.id
_entity.type
_entity.pdbx_description
1 polymer ?
#
loop_
_entity_poly.entity_id
_entity_poly.type
_entity_poly.pdbx_seq_one_letter_code
_entity_poly.pdbx_strand_id
1 'polypeptide(L)'
;MATDTAPQQPDLPRTNTKSPQCVLPPEKVFSIQVGTELFRLSGASIASDGPGAPSYFSHFFEDQLRQSGDGSNIRTLYIDRDPDTFRDIAQHLQGYHVQPKDGAQFVKLFADAQFYSLPRLTSQIFESDIFIQIGARHFQIPRDIFSGPGDSPNFFSLGFAAFFASPGEVFPGLNRSSLLRPPAIVPPCVPHRSGDVFADLLLILRGYPLHIRDKDHRASLLRDCRYFHLRGLEQKLIPHHISFNPVRGRSEIVLRLEDVRPSGVHFASDGPATPSEGWVLYARPFVDDKPAELIVEVVDETMEITPRACSGRFFASSATARASSLCQVVANKLGLHPTESLGWKVDDGEEEQNLSSSTSARARIDIPEDADLTVDGEPTAREAISASAAAAPADSASEPPAKRKRVSDADRGGWIVRTGQWRLRVRHNTAGDRPEMVFVAVKLDVYTKERMRNKARGFLG
;
A
#
# COMPACT_ATOMS: atom_id res chain seq x y z
N MET A 1 41.29 18.66 48.70
CA MET A 1 40.55 19.90 49.00
C MET A 1 40.29 20.62 47.68
N ALA A 2 39.12 20.38 47.10
CA ALA A 2 38.47 21.22 46.10
C ALA A 2 37.03 20.71 46.04
N THR A 3 36.11 21.50 46.56
CA THR A 3 34.68 21.27 46.67
C THR A 3 34.01 21.62 45.35
N ASP A 4 33.25 20.69 44.79
CA ASP A 4 32.43 20.90 43.59
C ASP A 4 30.98 21.13 44.03
N THR A 5 30.50 22.37 43.86
CA THR A 5 29.16 22.82 44.27
C THR A 5 28.35 23.08 43.01
N ALA A 6 27.42 22.17 42.69
CA ALA A 6 26.44 22.38 41.62
C ALA A 6 25.33 23.35 42.07
N PRO A 7 24.82 24.22 41.18
CA PRO A 7 23.81 25.22 41.54
C PRO A 7 22.40 24.61 41.63
N GLN A 8 21.68 24.95 42.70
CA GLN A 8 20.27 24.66 42.91
C GLN A 8 19.38 25.46 41.95
N GLN A 9 18.47 24.78 41.24
CA GLN A 9 17.33 25.41 40.56
C GLN A 9 16.23 25.75 41.59
N PRO A 10 15.58 26.92 41.48
CA PRO A 10 14.53 27.31 42.43
C PRO A 10 13.22 26.55 42.18
N ASP A 11 12.71 25.94 43.25
CA ASP A 11 11.38 25.32 43.30
C ASP A 11 10.28 26.36 43.02
N LEU A 12 9.59 26.21 41.89
CA LEU A 12 8.33 26.89 41.63
C LEU A 12 7.20 26.14 42.38
N PRO A 13 6.30 26.84 43.08
CA PRO A 13 5.21 26.19 43.82
C PRO A 13 4.26 25.52 42.83
N ARG A 14 4.18 24.18 42.91
CA ARG A 14 3.13 23.39 42.26
C ARG A 14 1.79 23.80 42.87
N THR A 15 1.08 24.70 42.18
CA THR A 15 -0.33 24.94 42.45
C THR A 15 -1.09 23.67 42.08
N ASN A 16 -1.36 22.86 43.11
CA ASN A 16 -2.16 21.66 43.02
C ASN A 16 -3.62 22.06 42.80
N THR A 17 -3.98 22.42 41.57
CA THR A 17 -5.37 22.57 41.15
C THR A 17 -6.00 21.18 41.16
N LYS A 18 -6.51 20.78 42.34
CA LYS A 18 -7.38 19.61 42.48
C LYS A 18 -8.52 19.76 41.46
N SER A 19 -8.49 18.94 40.42
CA SER A 19 -9.65 18.68 39.56
C SER A 19 -10.88 18.40 40.43
N PRO A 20 -12.09 18.88 40.07
CA PRO A 20 -13.28 18.70 40.88
C PRO A 20 -13.55 17.21 41.07
N GLN A 21 -13.22 16.68 42.25
CA GLN A 21 -13.48 15.28 42.58
C GLN A 21 -14.99 15.09 42.69
N CYS A 22 -15.51 13.99 42.13
CA CYS A 22 -16.91 13.60 42.26
C CYS A 22 -17.29 13.60 43.74
N VAL A 23 -18.43 14.23 44.06
CA VAL A 23 -18.85 14.57 45.43
C VAL A 23 -19.81 13.52 46.01
N LEU A 24 -20.04 12.42 45.30
CA LEU A 24 -20.93 11.35 45.77
C LEU A 24 -20.32 10.59 46.96
N PRO A 25 -21.08 10.37 48.05
CA PRO A 25 -20.63 9.54 49.16
C PRO A 25 -20.31 8.11 48.68
N PRO A 26 -19.08 7.60 48.91
CA PRO A 26 -18.60 6.40 48.25
C PRO A 26 -19.40 5.13 48.60
N GLU A 27 -19.84 5.01 49.85
CA GLU A 27 -20.58 3.84 50.35
C GLU A 27 -22.08 3.91 50.06
N LYS A 28 -22.59 5.08 49.67
CA LYS A 28 -24.02 5.25 49.45
C LYS A 28 -24.44 4.57 48.15
N VAL A 29 -25.54 3.82 48.22
CA VAL A 29 -26.11 3.11 47.08
C VAL A 29 -27.17 3.97 46.41
N PHE A 30 -27.03 4.13 45.10
CA PHE A 30 -27.95 4.88 44.24
C PHE A 30 -28.70 3.92 43.31
N SER A 31 -29.96 4.25 43.04
CA SER A 31 -30.87 3.41 42.23
C SER A 31 -31.04 3.99 40.83
N ILE A 32 -30.80 3.17 39.81
CA ILE A 32 -30.92 3.52 38.39
C ILE A 32 -31.81 2.47 37.73
N GLN A 33 -33.00 2.85 37.31
CA GLN A 33 -33.92 2.02 36.53
C GLN A 33 -33.61 2.19 35.04
N VAL A 34 -33.22 1.11 34.37
CA VAL A 34 -32.94 1.08 32.94
C VAL A 34 -33.91 0.13 32.25
N GLY A 35 -34.83 0.70 31.45
CA GLY A 35 -35.94 -0.05 30.89
C GLY A 35 -36.72 -0.79 31.98
N THR A 36 -36.72 -2.11 31.92
CA THR A 36 -37.42 -2.98 32.87
C THR A 36 -36.60 -3.36 34.10
N GLU A 37 -35.30 -3.10 34.14
CA GLU A 37 -34.42 -3.56 35.22
C GLU A 37 -33.94 -2.44 36.15
N LEU A 38 -33.82 -2.75 37.44
CA LEU A 38 -33.29 -1.84 38.46
C LEU A 38 -31.84 -2.19 38.80
N PHE A 39 -30.94 -1.24 38.58
CA PHE A 39 -29.53 -1.33 38.94
C PHE A 39 -29.23 -0.54 40.21
N ARG A 40 -28.38 -1.10 41.06
CA ARG A 40 -27.92 -0.46 42.31
C ARG A 40 -26.41 -0.34 42.29
N LEU A 41 -25.92 0.90 42.26
CA LEU A 41 -24.49 1.21 42.19
C LEU A 41 -24.08 2.09 43.37
N SER A 42 -22.88 1.86 43.91
CA SER A 42 -22.33 2.71 44.95
C SER A 42 -21.84 4.05 44.37
N GLY A 43 -21.72 5.08 45.22
CA GLY A 43 -21.11 6.35 44.81
C GLY A 43 -19.69 6.16 44.29
N ALA A 44 -18.93 5.22 44.87
CA ALA A 44 -17.61 4.86 44.38
C ALA A 44 -17.63 4.29 42.95
N SER A 45 -18.60 3.43 42.64
CA SER A 45 -18.75 2.88 41.28
C SER A 45 -19.14 3.96 40.27
N ILE A 46 -20.08 4.85 40.62
CA ILE A 46 -20.53 5.93 39.73
C ILE A 46 -19.40 6.92 39.42
N ALA A 47 -18.50 7.15 40.38
CA ALA A 47 -17.35 8.05 40.27
C ALA A 47 -16.12 7.42 39.59
N SER A 48 -16.18 6.13 39.19
CA SER A 48 -14.98 5.37 38.79
C SER A 48 -14.45 5.72 37.39
N ASP A 49 -15.31 6.16 36.46
CA ASP A 49 -14.96 6.31 35.04
C ASP A 49 -14.08 7.52 34.70
N GLY A 50 -13.69 8.35 35.67
CA GLY A 50 -12.63 9.32 35.41
C GLY A 50 -12.41 10.32 36.53
N PRO A 51 -11.16 10.70 36.84
CA PRO A 51 -10.89 11.78 37.76
C PRO A 51 -11.28 13.12 37.12
N GLY A 52 -12.27 13.81 37.70
CA GLY A 52 -12.50 15.23 37.42
C GLY A 52 -13.57 15.59 36.39
N ALA A 53 -14.26 14.62 35.79
CA ALA A 53 -15.36 14.88 34.85
C ALA A 53 -16.65 14.20 35.34
N PRO A 54 -17.75 14.94 35.57
CA PRO A 54 -19.00 14.33 35.98
C PRO A 54 -19.58 13.51 34.81
N SER A 55 -19.88 12.25 35.07
CA SER A 55 -20.72 11.43 34.20
C SER A 55 -22.17 11.90 34.28
N TYR A 56 -23.01 11.44 33.35
CA TYR A 56 -24.46 11.68 33.41
C TYR A 56 -25.06 11.29 34.78
N PHE A 57 -24.57 10.18 35.34
CA PHE A 57 -25.01 9.67 36.63
C PHE A 57 -24.55 10.56 37.79
N SER A 58 -23.26 10.94 37.81
CA SER A 58 -22.74 11.74 38.91
C SER A 58 -23.38 13.12 38.93
N HIS A 59 -23.59 13.74 37.78
CA HIS A 59 -24.30 15.02 37.67
C HIS A 59 -25.72 14.91 38.25
N PHE A 60 -26.48 13.89 37.84
CA PHE A 60 -27.87 13.72 38.29
C PHE A 60 -28.00 13.52 39.81
N PHE A 61 -27.12 12.72 40.41
CA PHE A 61 -27.18 12.44 41.85
C PHE A 61 -26.54 13.55 42.70
N GLU A 62 -25.49 14.22 42.21
CA GLU A 62 -24.88 15.37 42.88
C GLU A 62 -25.87 16.53 42.97
N ASP A 63 -26.62 16.83 41.90
CA ASP A 63 -27.63 17.88 41.91
C ASP A 63 -28.74 17.61 42.93
N GLN A 64 -29.18 16.36 43.04
CA GLN A 64 -30.17 15.98 44.05
C GLN A 64 -29.65 16.09 45.48
N LEU A 65 -28.40 15.70 45.72
CA LEU A 65 -27.75 15.85 47.03
C LEU A 65 -27.62 17.31 47.43
N ARG A 66 -27.23 18.19 46.49
CA ARG A 66 -27.17 19.65 46.71
C ARG A 66 -28.53 20.24 47.06
N GLN A 67 -29.60 19.75 46.44
CA GLN A 67 -30.97 20.24 46.67
C GLN A 67 -31.59 19.67 47.96
N SER A 68 -31.21 18.47 48.39
CA SER A 68 -31.91 17.73 49.45
C SER A 68 -31.25 17.79 50.84
N GLY A 69 -30.02 18.31 50.97
CA GLY A 69 -29.34 18.58 52.25
C GLY A 69 -28.95 17.35 53.08
N ASP A 70 -29.90 16.49 53.41
CA ASP A 70 -29.75 15.31 54.29
C ASP A 70 -29.56 14.00 53.50
N GLY A 71 -29.68 14.04 52.17
CA GLY A 71 -29.54 12.88 51.29
C GLY A 71 -30.51 11.73 51.56
N SER A 72 -31.52 11.90 52.41
CA SER A 72 -32.46 10.85 52.82
C SER A 72 -33.50 10.51 51.74
N ASN A 73 -33.74 11.40 50.77
CA ASN A 73 -34.75 11.24 49.73
C ASN A 73 -34.19 11.41 48.31
N ILE A 74 -33.25 10.53 47.92
CA ILE A 74 -32.70 10.49 46.56
C ILE A 74 -33.64 9.70 45.66
N ARG A 75 -34.06 10.31 44.55
CA ARG A 75 -34.96 9.69 43.57
C ARG A 75 -34.20 8.70 42.71
N THR A 76 -34.91 7.66 42.25
CA THR A 76 -34.39 6.72 41.26
C THR A 76 -34.21 7.44 39.92
N LEU A 77 -33.06 7.23 39.26
CA LEU A 77 -32.82 7.70 37.90
C LEU A 77 -33.51 6.74 36.92
N TYR A 78 -34.36 7.25 36.03
CA TYR A 78 -35.05 6.43 35.02
C TYR A 78 -34.46 6.69 33.63
N ILE A 79 -34.10 5.60 32.93
CA ILE A 79 -33.50 5.65 31.61
C ILE A 79 -34.22 4.65 30.71
N ASP A 80 -34.73 5.12 29.56
CA ASP A 80 -35.39 4.28 28.56
C ASP A 80 -34.36 3.69 27.57
N ARG A 81 -33.58 2.71 28.05
CA ARG A 81 -32.48 2.05 27.34
C ARG A 81 -32.47 0.54 27.58
N ASP A 82 -31.65 -0.15 26.80
CA ASP A 82 -31.48 -1.60 26.87
C ASP A 82 -30.73 -2.02 28.15
N PRO A 83 -31.36 -2.81 29.05
CA PRO A 83 -30.73 -3.21 30.30
C PRO A 83 -29.52 -4.14 30.11
N ASP A 84 -29.48 -4.91 29.02
CA ASP A 84 -28.36 -5.82 28.74
C ASP A 84 -27.08 -5.03 28.44
N THR A 85 -27.16 -4.00 27.59
CA THR A 85 -26.04 -3.09 27.32
C THR A 85 -25.61 -2.33 28.59
N PHE A 86 -26.56 -1.93 29.44
CA PHE A 86 -26.24 -1.25 30.70
C PHE A 86 -25.55 -2.16 31.71
N ARG A 87 -25.80 -3.47 31.69
CA ARG A 87 -25.11 -4.43 32.55
C ARG A 87 -23.60 -4.40 32.35
N ASP A 88 -23.16 -4.29 31.10
CA ASP A 88 -21.76 -4.13 30.75
C ASP A 88 -21.20 -2.80 31.30
N ILE A 89 -21.93 -1.69 31.16
CA ILE A 89 -21.55 -0.40 31.75
C ILE A 89 -21.45 -0.46 33.28
N ALA A 90 -22.40 -1.14 33.93
CA ALA A 90 -22.40 -1.33 35.37
C ALA A 90 -21.16 -2.12 35.83
N GLN A 91 -20.78 -3.18 35.10
CA GLN A 91 -19.55 -3.94 35.36
C GLN A 91 -18.31 -3.05 35.21
N HIS A 92 -18.24 -2.24 34.16
CA HIS A 92 -17.15 -1.28 33.99
C HIS A 92 -17.06 -0.28 35.15
N LEU A 93 -18.19 0.30 35.57
CA LEU A 93 -18.25 1.20 36.72
C LEU A 93 -17.89 0.52 38.05
N GLN A 94 -18.02 -0.79 38.14
CA GLN A 94 -17.56 -1.60 39.27
C GLN A 94 -16.06 -1.95 39.19
N GLY A 95 -15.39 -1.59 38.10
CA GLY A 95 -13.96 -1.80 37.89
C GLY A 95 -13.61 -3.04 37.06
N TYR A 96 -14.59 -3.74 36.46
CA TYR A 96 -14.33 -4.87 35.58
C TYR A 96 -13.94 -4.41 34.18
N HIS A 97 -13.08 -5.18 33.50
CA HIS A 97 -12.76 -4.95 32.10
C HIS A 97 -13.86 -5.53 31.20
N VAL A 98 -14.46 -4.68 30.38
CA VAL A 98 -15.53 -5.02 29.45
C VAL A 98 -15.01 -5.00 28.02
N GLN A 99 -15.38 -6.02 27.24
CA GLN A 99 -15.03 -6.13 25.83
C GLN A 99 -16.26 -6.55 25.01
N PRO A 100 -16.56 -5.86 23.89
CA PRO A 100 -17.61 -6.27 22.98
C PRO A 100 -17.33 -7.64 22.35
N LYS A 101 -18.38 -8.44 22.15
CA LYS A 101 -18.29 -9.77 21.52
C LYS A 101 -18.46 -9.71 20.01
N ASP A 102 -19.23 -8.74 19.53
CA ASP A 102 -19.51 -8.54 18.11
C ASP A 102 -19.70 -7.05 17.78
N GLY A 103 -19.87 -6.76 16.49
CA GLY A 103 -20.05 -5.38 16.03
C GLY A 103 -21.33 -4.72 16.53
N ALA A 104 -22.42 -5.49 16.71
CA ALA A 104 -23.68 -4.92 17.18
C ALA A 104 -23.57 -4.50 18.65
N GLN A 105 -22.97 -5.33 19.50
CA GLN A 105 -22.67 -5.00 20.88
C GLN A 105 -21.67 -3.85 20.96
N PHE A 106 -20.63 -3.84 20.12
CA PHE A 106 -19.65 -2.75 20.06
C PHE A 106 -20.34 -1.40 19.86
N VAL A 107 -21.20 -1.29 18.85
CA VAL A 107 -21.84 -0.03 18.51
C VAL A 107 -22.84 0.42 19.58
N LYS A 108 -23.64 -0.52 20.13
CA LYS A 108 -24.57 -0.22 21.24
C LYS A 108 -23.82 0.28 22.47
N LEU A 109 -22.79 -0.45 22.90
CA LEU A 109 -22.03 -0.13 24.10
C LEU A 109 -21.27 1.19 23.93
N PHE A 110 -20.66 1.43 22.76
CA PHE A 110 -19.96 2.67 22.47
C PHE A 110 -20.92 3.88 22.47
N ALA A 111 -22.08 3.76 21.83
CA ALA A 111 -23.08 4.83 21.78
C ALA A 111 -23.63 5.17 23.17
N ASP A 112 -23.91 4.15 23.99
CA ASP A 112 -24.39 4.34 25.36
C ASP A 112 -23.27 4.88 26.28
N ALA A 113 -22.03 4.40 26.16
CA ALA A 113 -20.88 4.96 26.88
C ALA A 113 -20.67 6.46 26.58
N GLN A 114 -20.83 6.85 25.32
CA GLN A 114 -20.81 8.26 24.93
C GLN A 114 -21.98 9.04 25.51
N PHE A 115 -23.21 8.49 25.47
CA PHE A 115 -24.40 9.14 26.02
C PHE A 115 -24.26 9.40 27.52
N TYR A 116 -23.74 8.44 28.28
CA TYR A 116 -23.50 8.58 29.72
C TYR A 116 -22.27 9.42 30.08
N SER A 117 -21.53 9.91 29.08
CA SER A 117 -20.28 10.66 29.25
C SER A 117 -19.23 9.86 30.03
N LEU A 118 -18.95 8.65 29.54
CA LEU A 118 -17.98 7.72 30.13
C LEU A 118 -16.67 7.69 29.32
N PRO A 119 -15.74 8.65 29.50
CA PRO A 119 -14.52 8.75 28.70
C PRO A 119 -13.57 7.54 28.86
N ARG A 120 -13.42 6.94 30.05
CA ARG A 120 -12.49 5.80 30.20
C ARG A 120 -13.03 4.57 29.47
N LEU A 121 -14.32 4.28 29.63
CA LEU A 121 -14.97 3.21 28.88
C LEU A 121 -14.92 3.46 27.37
N THR A 122 -15.19 4.69 26.94
CA THR A 122 -15.15 5.07 25.51
C THR A 122 -13.76 4.83 24.92
N SER A 123 -12.70 5.28 25.60
CA SER A 123 -11.31 5.04 25.16
C SER A 123 -10.96 3.56 25.14
N GLN A 124 -11.32 2.81 26.18
CA GLN A 124 -11.09 1.37 26.25
C GLN A 124 -11.76 0.61 25.09
N ILE A 125 -13.03 0.91 24.81
CA ILE A 125 -13.76 0.29 23.70
C ILE A 125 -13.14 0.71 22.36
N PHE A 126 -12.76 1.99 22.21
CA PHE A 126 -12.14 2.47 20.99
C PHE A 126 -10.79 1.79 20.71
N GLU A 127 -9.98 1.55 21.73
CA GLU A 127 -8.68 0.88 21.62
C GLU A 127 -8.79 -0.65 21.46
N SER A 128 -9.97 -1.22 21.70
CA SER A 128 -10.26 -2.65 21.50
C SER A 128 -10.25 -3.05 20.01
N ASP A 129 -10.59 -4.31 19.74
CA ASP A 129 -10.61 -4.87 18.39
C ASP A 129 -11.49 -4.08 17.42
N ILE A 130 -11.12 -4.15 16.14
CA ILE A 130 -11.92 -3.60 15.05
C ILE A 130 -13.01 -4.61 14.70
N PHE A 131 -14.26 -4.19 14.87
CA PHE A 131 -15.43 -4.94 14.42
C PHE A 131 -15.92 -4.38 13.09
N ILE A 132 -15.89 -5.21 12.03
CA ILE A 132 -16.29 -4.80 10.69
C ILE A 132 -16.91 -5.96 9.91
N GLN A 133 -17.85 -5.64 9.04
CA GLN A 133 -18.38 -6.58 8.06
C GLN A 133 -17.73 -6.36 6.68
N ILE A 134 -17.22 -7.43 6.06
CA ILE A 134 -16.67 -7.39 4.70
C ILE A 134 -17.42 -8.44 3.86
N GLY A 135 -18.16 -7.97 2.86
CA GLY A 135 -19.14 -8.78 2.15
C GLY A 135 -20.19 -9.34 3.12
N ALA A 136 -20.33 -10.66 3.15
CA ALA A 136 -21.24 -11.36 4.05
C ALA A 136 -20.59 -11.83 5.37
N ARG A 137 -19.29 -11.58 5.59
CA ARG A 137 -18.55 -12.08 6.75
C ARG A 137 -18.29 -10.98 7.77
N HIS A 138 -18.44 -11.31 9.04
CA HIS A 138 -18.09 -10.44 10.17
C HIS A 138 -16.68 -10.77 10.65
N PHE A 139 -15.91 -9.73 10.97
CA PHE A 139 -14.54 -9.84 11.45
C PHE A 139 -14.36 -9.07 12.75
N GLN A 140 -13.66 -9.71 13.69
CA GLN A 140 -13.05 -9.11 14.87
C GLN A 140 -11.54 -9.15 14.64
N ILE A 141 -10.93 -7.97 14.56
CA ILE A 141 -9.55 -7.81 14.09
C ILE A 141 -8.74 -7.07 15.15
N PRO A 142 -7.70 -7.71 15.74
CA PRO A 142 -6.75 -7.03 16.59
C PRO A 142 -6.06 -5.88 15.84
N ARG A 143 -5.97 -4.69 16.44
CA ARG A 143 -5.45 -3.48 15.77
C ARG A 143 -3.98 -3.60 15.37
N ASP A 144 -3.20 -4.28 16.21
CA ASP A 144 -1.77 -4.50 16.07
C ASP A 144 -1.41 -5.34 14.84
N ILE A 145 -2.36 -6.11 14.27
CA ILE A 145 -2.15 -6.86 13.02
C ILE A 145 -1.72 -5.98 11.83
N PHE A 146 -2.06 -4.68 11.89
CA PHE A 146 -1.75 -3.70 10.87
C PHE A 146 -0.50 -2.86 11.17
N SER A 147 0.22 -3.16 12.25
CA SER A 147 1.42 -2.40 12.67
C SER A 147 2.65 -2.63 11.78
N GLY A 148 2.57 -3.56 10.81
CA GLY A 148 3.66 -3.87 9.90
C GLY A 148 4.08 -2.68 9.03
N PRO A 149 5.36 -2.61 8.61
CA PRO A 149 5.84 -1.57 7.70
C PRO A 149 4.98 -1.48 6.44
N GLY A 150 4.52 -0.26 6.11
CA GLY A 150 3.71 -0.01 4.91
C GLY A 150 2.24 -0.43 5.02
N ASP A 151 1.83 -1.06 6.12
CA ASP A 151 0.44 -1.48 6.35
C ASP A 151 -0.30 -0.52 7.30
N SER A 152 0.34 0.59 7.71
CA SER A 152 -0.27 1.70 8.45
C SER A 152 0.32 3.05 7.99
N PRO A 153 -0.46 4.14 7.91
CA PRO A 153 -1.91 4.18 8.07
C PRO A 153 -2.64 3.50 6.90
N ASN A 154 -3.79 2.90 7.18
CA ASN A 154 -4.58 2.12 6.23
C ASN A 154 -6.09 2.40 6.36
N PHE A 155 -6.91 1.69 5.60
CA PHE A 155 -8.37 1.82 5.66
C PHE A 155 -8.95 1.64 7.08
N PHE A 156 -8.43 0.69 7.85
CA PHE A 156 -8.91 0.37 9.18
C PHE A 156 -8.40 1.36 10.24
N SER A 157 -7.17 1.86 10.14
CA SER A 157 -6.67 2.86 11.08
C SER A 157 -7.27 4.24 10.82
N LEU A 158 -7.48 4.62 9.56
CA LEU A 158 -8.04 5.92 9.16
C LEU A 158 -9.57 5.94 9.20
N GLY A 159 -10.20 4.92 8.61
CA GLY A 159 -11.65 4.83 8.49
C GLY A 159 -12.32 4.59 9.84
N PHE A 160 -11.77 3.68 10.67
CA PHE A 160 -12.29 3.47 12.02
C PHE A 160 -12.17 4.74 12.86
N ALA A 161 -11.06 5.46 12.74
CA ALA A 161 -10.96 6.77 13.35
C ALA A 161 -12.08 7.67 12.82
N ALA A 162 -12.24 7.88 11.52
CA ALA A 162 -13.28 8.77 10.97
C ALA A 162 -14.73 8.42 11.34
N PHE A 163 -15.10 7.13 11.37
CA PHE A 163 -16.45 6.70 11.77
C PHE A 163 -16.74 6.92 13.26
N PHE A 164 -15.70 6.95 14.09
CA PHE A 164 -15.81 7.03 15.55
C PHE A 164 -14.97 8.21 16.12
N ALA A 165 -14.61 9.20 15.29
CA ALA A 165 -13.54 10.15 15.56
C ALA A 165 -13.92 11.15 16.63
N SER A 166 -13.00 11.21 17.61
CA SER A 166 -12.77 12.18 18.66
C SER A 166 -13.92 12.43 19.65
N PRO A 167 -13.67 12.31 20.97
CA PRO A 167 -14.56 12.78 22.02
C PRO A 167 -14.99 14.27 21.90
N GLY A 168 -14.50 15.03 20.91
CA GLY A 168 -14.96 16.39 20.60
C GLY A 168 -15.89 16.52 19.38
N GLU A 169 -15.87 15.59 18.42
CA GLU A 169 -16.51 15.75 17.09
C GLU A 169 -17.47 14.60 16.76
N VAL A 170 -18.15 14.09 17.80
CA VAL A 170 -18.87 12.81 17.79
C VAL A 170 -20.01 12.73 16.77
N PHE A 171 -20.51 13.84 16.23
CA PHE A 171 -21.38 13.88 15.05
C PHE A 171 -21.24 15.24 14.37
N PRO A 172 -20.67 15.33 13.15
CA PRO A 172 -20.58 16.60 12.44
C PRO A 172 -21.99 17.19 12.25
N GLY A 173 -22.27 18.33 12.91
CA GLY A 173 -23.54 19.04 12.79
C GLY A 173 -24.63 18.73 13.82
N LEU A 174 -24.37 17.94 14.87
CA LEU A 174 -25.34 17.67 15.95
C LEU A 174 -24.82 18.14 17.31
N ASN A 175 -25.57 19.03 17.96
CA ASN A 175 -25.27 19.52 19.31
C ASN A 175 -25.66 18.46 20.38
N ARG A 176 -24.72 18.11 21.26
CA ARG A 176 -24.91 17.17 22.39
C ARG A 176 -26.10 17.49 23.29
N SER A 177 -26.38 18.78 23.48
CA SER A 177 -27.38 19.27 24.42
C SER A 177 -28.83 19.10 23.94
N SER A 178 -29.07 18.69 22.69
CA SER A 178 -30.43 18.53 22.14
C SER A 178 -30.81 17.09 21.78
N LEU A 179 -29.89 16.13 21.84
CA LEU A 179 -30.20 14.74 21.53
C LEU A 179 -30.71 14.00 22.77
N LEU A 180 -32.01 13.73 22.79
CA LEU A 180 -32.65 12.90 23.81
C LEU A 180 -32.15 11.43 23.78
N ARG A 181 -31.62 10.99 22.64
CA ARG A 181 -31.18 9.62 22.37
C ARG A 181 -29.93 9.65 21.49
N PRO A 182 -28.86 8.86 21.76
CA PRO A 182 -27.82 8.63 20.76
C PRO A 182 -28.42 8.04 19.47
N PRO A 183 -27.84 8.39 18.31
CA PRO A 183 -28.35 7.96 17.01
C PRO A 183 -28.21 6.45 16.82
N ALA A 184 -29.05 5.89 15.96
CA ALA A 184 -28.93 4.49 15.54
C ALA A 184 -27.69 4.36 14.63
N ILE A 185 -26.61 3.85 15.19
CA ILE A 185 -25.37 3.58 14.46
C ILE A 185 -25.37 2.09 14.10
N VAL A 186 -24.87 1.77 12.91
CA VAL A 186 -24.65 0.38 12.47
C VAL A 186 -23.17 0.08 12.43
N PRO A 187 -22.76 -1.19 12.60
CA PRO A 187 -21.35 -1.58 12.45
C PRO A 187 -20.83 -1.19 11.07
N PRO A 188 -19.56 -0.77 10.95
CA PRO A 188 -18.95 -0.48 9.66
C PRO A 188 -19.06 -1.69 8.71
N CYS A 189 -19.35 -1.43 7.43
CA CYS A 189 -19.47 -2.47 6.42
C CYS A 189 -18.80 -2.09 5.09
N VAL A 190 -18.24 -3.10 4.42
CA VAL A 190 -17.69 -3.03 3.07
C VAL A 190 -18.38 -4.09 2.22
N PRO A 191 -19.56 -3.78 1.63
CA PRO A 191 -20.40 -4.80 1.01
C PRO A 191 -19.85 -5.33 -0.33
N HIS A 192 -19.09 -4.53 -1.07
CA HIS A 192 -18.63 -4.85 -2.43
C HIS A 192 -17.26 -5.56 -2.47
N ARG A 193 -16.88 -6.23 -1.38
CA ARG A 193 -15.62 -6.98 -1.25
C ARG A 193 -15.88 -8.38 -0.75
N SER A 194 -14.97 -9.29 -1.07
CA SER A 194 -15.10 -10.70 -0.67
C SER A 194 -14.54 -10.89 0.73
N GLY A 195 -15.38 -11.37 1.65
CA GLY A 195 -14.94 -11.75 2.99
C GLY A 195 -13.91 -12.89 2.95
N ASP A 196 -13.96 -13.77 1.95
CA ASP A 196 -13.01 -14.89 1.84
C ASP A 196 -11.63 -14.42 1.43
N VAL A 197 -11.54 -13.53 0.45
CA VAL A 197 -10.28 -12.90 0.05
C VAL A 197 -9.69 -12.11 1.23
N PHE A 198 -10.52 -11.39 1.98
CA PHE A 198 -10.04 -10.67 3.15
C PHE A 198 -9.55 -11.60 4.27
N ALA A 199 -10.20 -12.74 4.48
CA ALA A 199 -9.72 -13.74 5.43
C ALA A 199 -8.33 -14.28 5.04
N ASP A 200 -8.09 -14.49 3.76
CA ASP A 200 -6.78 -14.87 3.23
C ASP A 200 -5.73 -13.77 3.46
N LEU A 201 -6.09 -12.49 3.30
CA LEU A 201 -5.21 -11.36 3.66
C LEU A 201 -4.85 -11.36 5.15
N LEU A 202 -5.81 -11.61 6.03
CA LEU A 202 -5.57 -11.69 7.47
C LEU A 202 -4.65 -12.86 7.85
N LEU A 203 -4.71 -13.99 7.14
CA LEU A 203 -3.77 -15.09 7.36
C LEU A 203 -2.33 -14.66 7.10
N ILE A 204 -2.08 -13.95 5.99
CA ILE A 204 -0.74 -13.47 5.64
C ILE A 204 -0.25 -12.42 6.63
N LEU A 205 -1.12 -11.49 7.06
CA LEU A 205 -0.77 -10.47 8.05
C LEU A 205 -0.40 -11.07 9.41
N ARG A 206 -1.03 -12.20 9.79
CA ARG A 206 -0.65 -12.98 10.98
C ARG A 206 0.67 -13.75 10.81
N GLY A 207 1.27 -13.73 9.61
CA GLY A 207 2.51 -14.43 9.31
C GLY A 207 2.33 -15.88 8.82
N TYR A 208 1.09 -16.33 8.56
CA TYR A 208 0.86 -17.66 8.00
C TYR A 208 1.12 -17.68 6.49
N PRO A 209 1.71 -18.77 5.95
CA PRO A 209 1.85 -18.93 4.51
C PRO A 209 0.47 -19.10 3.86
N LEU A 210 0.23 -18.37 2.77
CA LEU A 210 -0.97 -18.53 1.96
C LEU A 210 -0.66 -19.30 0.68
N HIS A 211 -1.42 -20.36 0.42
CA HIS A 211 -1.38 -21.05 -0.86
C HIS A 211 -2.16 -20.25 -1.91
N ILE A 212 -1.45 -19.71 -2.91
CA ILE A 212 -2.06 -18.96 -4.01
C ILE A 212 -2.55 -19.96 -5.06
N ARG A 213 -3.86 -20.22 -5.02
CA ARG A 213 -4.60 -21.12 -5.91
C ARG A 213 -4.32 -20.91 -7.40
N ASP A 214 -4.44 -19.66 -7.85
CA ASP A 214 -4.30 -19.30 -9.26
C ASP A 214 -4.00 -17.79 -9.41
N LYS A 215 -3.91 -17.34 -10.68
CA LYS A 215 -3.63 -15.94 -11.01
C LYS A 215 -4.77 -14.99 -10.63
N ASP A 216 -6.02 -15.45 -10.72
CA ASP A 216 -7.20 -14.62 -10.41
C ASP A 216 -7.37 -14.41 -8.91
N HIS A 217 -7.03 -15.44 -8.12
CA HIS A 217 -6.94 -15.35 -6.68
C HIS A 217 -5.89 -14.32 -6.27
N ARG A 218 -4.67 -14.38 -6.84
CA ARG A 218 -3.63 -13.37 -6.58
C ARG A 218 -4.09 -11.96 -6.98
N ALA A 219 -4.73 -11.82 -8.15
CA ALA A 219 -5.25 -10.55 -8.61
C ALA A 219 -6.32 -9.98 -7.65
N SER A 220 -7.17 -10.84 -7.09
CA SER A 220 -8.17 -10.46 -6.09
C SER A 220 -7.53 -10.01 -4.77
N LEU A 221 -6.51 -10.72 -4.29
CA LEU A 221 -5.74 -10.32 -3.11
C LEU A 221 -5.07 -8.96 -3.31
N LEU A 222 -4.37 -8.76 -4.44
CA LEU A 222 -3.70 -7.49 -4.75
C LEU A 222 -4.69 -6.33 -4.89
N ARG A 223 -5.87 -6.58 -5.48
CA ARG A 223 -6.96 -5.58 -5.59
C ARG A 223 -7.42 -5.13 -4.20
N ASP A 224 -7.63 -6.06 -3.29
CA ASP A 224 -8.10 -5.76 -1.94
C ASP A 224 -7.00 -5.14 -1.07
N CYS A 225 -5.72 -5.53 -1.21
CA CYS A 225 -4.59 -4.81 -0.59
C CYS A 225 -4.57 -3.33 -0.97
N ARG A 226 -4.77 -3.01 -2.26
CA ARG A 226 -4.80 -1.62 -2.73
C ARG A 226 -5.99 -0.85 -2.17
N TYR A 227 -7.16 -1.48 -2.11
CA TYR A 227 -8.37 -0.90 -1.54
C TYR A 227 -8.20 -0.60 -0.05
N PHE A 228 -7.68 -1.56 0.72
CA PHE A 228 -7.45 -1.39 2.16
C PHE A 228 -6.19 -0.60 2.51
N HIS A 229 -5.39 -0.20 1.51
CA HIS A 229 -4.10 0.47 1.67
C HIS A 229 -3.06 -0.32 2.48
N LEU A 230 -3.04 -1.63 2.30
CA LEU A 230 -2.05 -2.54 2.88
C LEU A 230 -0.84 -2.65 1.94
N ARG A 231 0.00 -1.61 1.90
CA ARG A 231 1.07 -1.49 0.90
C ARG A 231 2.21 -2.48 1.15
N GLY A 232 2.53 -2.78 2.41
CA GLY A 232 3.52 -3.78 2.77
C GLY A 232 3.07 -5.17 2.33
N LEU A 233 1.81 -5.51 2.61
CA LEU A 233 1.21 -6.76 2.16
C LEU A 233 1.11 -6.86 0.63
N GLU A 234 0.78 -5.77 -0.07
CA GLU A 234 0.82 -5.70 -1.54
C GLU A 234 2.20 -6.11 -2.07
N GLN A 235 3.28 -5.55 -1.51
CA GLN A 235 4.65 -5.86 -1.93
C GLN A 235 5.06 -7.31 -1.68
N LYS A 236 4.55 -7.95 -0.61
CA LYS A 236 4.75 -9.39 -0.35
C LYS A 236 4.05 -10.28 -1.39
N LEU A 237 2.90 -9.83 -1.89
CA LEU A 237 2.04 -10.58 -2.81
C LEU A 237 2.38 -10.36 -4.30
N ILE A 238 3.16 -9.34 -4.65
CA ILE A 238 3.64 -9.15 -6.03
C ILE A 238 4.46 -10.37 -6.47
N PRO A 239 4.23 -10.94 -7.68
CA PRO A 239 5.10 -11.98 -8.22
C PRO A 239 6.54 -11.48 -8.38
N HIS A 240 7.47 -12.19 -7.76
CA HIS A 240 8.90 -11.88 -7.84
C HIS A 240 9.72 -13.14 -7.63
N HIS A 241 10.98 -13.09 -8.05
CA HIS A 241 11.97 -14.12 -7.76
C HIS A 241 13.29 -13.47 -7.37
N ILE A 242 13.83 -13.85 -6.21
CA ILE A 242 15.14 -13.38 -5.73
C ILE A 242 16.09 -14.56 -5.77
N SER A 243 17.25 -14.37 -6.41
CA SER A 243 18.30 -15.38 -6.52
C SER A 243 19.69 -14.76 -6.47
N PHE A 244 20.69 -15.54 -6.11
CA PHE A 244 22.09 -15.13 -6.19
C PHE A 244 22.71 -15.60 -7.51
N ASN A 245 23.28 -14.67 -8.28
CA ASN A 245 24.01 -14.96 -9.50
C ASN A 245 25.50 -15.22 -9.15
N PRO A 246 25.98 -16.47 -9.21
CA PRO A 246 27.34 -16.81 -8.82
C PRO A 246 28.40 -16.31 -9.82
N VAL A 247 28.03 -16.12 -11.09
CA VAL A 247 28.95 -15.62 -12.13
C VAL A 247 29.28 -14.15 -11.90
N ARG A 248 28.28 -13.37 -11.47
CA ARG A 248 28.44 -11.94 -11.18
C ARG A 248 28.79 -11.65 -9.72
N GLY A 249 28.57 -12.60 -8.81
CA GLY A 249 28.72 -12.41 -7.36
C GLY A 249 27.70 -11.42 -6.78
N ARG A 250 26.48 -11.38 -7.32
CA ARG A 250 25.43 -10.39 -6.97
C ARG A 250 24.09 -11.07 -6.76
N SER A 251 23.29 -10.56 -5.81
CA SER A 251 21.88 -10.91 -5.70
C SER A 251 21.07 -10.17 -6.76
N GLU A 252 20.11 -10.85 -7.36
CA GLU A 252 19.23 -10.34 -8.41
C GLU A 252 17.77 -10.50 -7.97
N ILE A 253 16.92 -9.56 -8.39
CA ILE A 253 15.48 -9.64 -8.22
C ILE A 253 14.78 -9.48 -9.56
N VAL A 254 13.97 -10.47 -9.92
CA VAL A 254 13.12 -10.47 -11.10
C VAL A 254 11.71 -10.04 -10.68
N LEU A 255 11.18 -9.01 -11.33
CA LEU A 255 9.77 -8.61 -11.21
C LEU A 255 9.30 -7.95 -12.51
N ARG A 256 7.98 -7.88 -12.68
CA ARG A 256 7.40 -7.26 -13.87
C ARG A 256 7.54 -5.74 -13.85
N LEU A 257 7.65 -5.13 -15.03
CA LEU A 257 7.78 -3.69 -15.18
C LEU A 257 6.63 -2.92 -14.50
N GLU A 258 5.40 -3.43 -14.55
CA GLU A 258 4.23 -2.82 -13.91
C GLU A 258 4.29 -2.81 -12.37
N ASP A 259 5.08 -3.70 -11.78
CA ASP A 259 5.16 -3.91 -10.35
C ASP A 259 6.29 -3.12 -9.70
N VAL A 260 7.25 -2.61 -10.49
CA VAL A 260 8.32 -1.74 -9.99
C VAL A 260 7.73 -0.46 -9.37
N ARG A 261 8.12 -0.18 -8.13
CA ARG A 261 7.74 1.05 -7.39
C ARG A 261 8.91 2.03 -7.33
N PRO A 262 8.71 3.33 -7.63
CA PRO A 262 9.76 4.34 -7.56
C PRO A 262 10.58 4.37 -6.26
N SER A 263 9.92 4.18 -5.12
CA SER A 263 10.56 4.22 -3.80
C SER A 263 11.54 3.07 -3.55
N GLY A 264 11.40 1.96 -4.28
CA GLY A 264 12.30 0.80 -4.18
C GLY A 264 13.47 0.84 -5.15
N VAL A 265 13.55 1.86 -6.02
CA VAL A 265 14.62 1.96 -7.03
C VAL A 265 15.85 2.61 -6.42
N HIS A 266 16.99 1.93 -6.60
CA HIS A 266 18.31 2.40 -6.18
C HIS A 266 19.27 2.37 -7.37
N PHE A 267 20.36 3.14 -7.26
CA PHE A 267 21.44 3.15 -8.24
C PHE A 267 22.75 2.80 -7.55
N ALA A 268 23.53 1.92 -8.17
CA ALA A 268 24.86 1.54 -7.71
C ALA A 268 25.89 1.82 -8.81
N SER A 269 26.75 2.81 -8.57
CA SER A 269 27.83 3.16 -9.51
C SER A 269 28.87 2.04 -9.62
N ASP A 270 29.45 1.90 -10.81
CA ASP A 270 30.56 0.97 -11.09
C ASP A 270 31.86 1.34 -10.33
N GLY A 271 32.00 2.59 -9.87
CA GLY A 271 33.13 3.02 -9.05
C GLY A 271 33.35 4.53 -9.03
N PRO A 272 34.29 5.03 -8.21
CA PRO A 272 34.53 6.47 -8.07
C PRO A 272 35.01 7.15 -9.36
N ALA A 273 35.56 6.39 -10.32
CA ALA A 273 36.00 6.90 -11.61
C ALA A 273 34.85 7.19 -12.59
N THR A 274 33.71 6.51 -12.44
CA THR A 274 32.52 6.64 -13.32
C THR A 274 31.25 6.71 -12.45
N PRO A 275 31.08 7.79 -11.65
CA PRO A 275 30.00 7.89 -10.68
C PRO A 275 28.60 7.87 -11.31
N SER A 276 28.48 8.27 -12.57
CA SER A 276 27.24 8.30 -13.36
C SER A 276 26.97 7.03 -14.18
N GLU A 277 27.88 6.05 -14.15
CA GLU A 277 27.68 4.74 -14.76
C GLU A 277 27.51 3.66 -13.69
N GLY A 278 26.57 2.74 -13.92
CA GLY A 278 26.27 1.73 -12.93
C GLY A 278 24.95 1.01 -13.17
N TRP A 279 24.58 0.17 -12.21
CA TRP A 279 23.43 -0.71 -12.27
C TRP A 279 22.26 -0.17 -11.47
N VAL A 280 21.05 -0.41 -11.98
CA VAL A 280 19.84 -0.16 -11.22
C VAL A 280 19.57 -1.35 -10.32
N LEU A 281 19.38 -1.07 -9.04
CA LEU A 281 19.02 -2.05 -8.02
C LEU A 281 17.59 -1.82 -7.55
N TYR A 282 16.99 -2.83 -6.93
CA TYR A 282 15.65 -2.78 -6.40
C TYR A 282 15.54 -3.49 -5.05
N ALA A 283 14.85 -2.84 -4.11
CA ALA A 283 14.37 -3.42 -2.87
C ALA A 283 12.85 -3.22 -2.83
N ARG A 284 12.06 -4.28 -2.60
CA ARG A 284 10.61 -4.12 -2.47
C ARG A 284 10.33 -3.24 -1.25
N PRO A 285 9.61 -2.11 -1.43
CA PRO A 285 9.30 -1.21 -0.33
C PRO A 285 8.66 -1.95 0.84
N PHE A 286 9.06 -1.61 2.07
CA PHE A 286 8.52 -2.18 3.31
C PHE A 286 8.80 -3.67 3.58
N VAL A 287 9.45 -4.39 2.64
CA VAL A 287 9.66 -5.83 2.74
C VAL A 287 11.13 -6.19 2.75
N ASP A 288 11.92 -5.61 1.83
CA ASP A 288 13.34 -5.96 1.69
C ASP A 288 14.24 -4.96 2.41
N ASP A 289 15.22 -5.46 3.16
CA ASP A 289 16.22 -4.63 3.84
C ASP A 289 17.35 -4.17 2.91
N LYS A 290 17.68 -4.97 1.89
CA LYS A 290 18.82 -4.75 1.00
C LYS A 290 18.40 -4.79 -0.47
N PRO A 291 18.89 -3.86 -1.31
CA PRO A 291 18.59 -3.88 -2.72
C PRO A 291 19.40 -4.96 -3.46
N ALA A 292 18.77 -5.57 -4.46
CA ALA A 292 19.35 -6.55 -5.38
C ALA A 292 19.36 -5.98 -6.81
N GLU A 293 20.21 -6.48 -7.71
CA GLU A 293 20.20 -6.04 -9.12
C GLU A 293 18.83 -6.27 -9.76
N LEU A 294 18.26 -5.21 -10.34
CA LEU A 294 16.91 -5.25 -10.90
C LEU A 294 16.92 -5.92 -12.27
N ILE A 295 16.12 -6.97 -12.39
CA ILE A 295 15.73 -7.58 -13.67
C ILE A 295 14.25 -7.29 -13.89
N VAL A 296 13.94 -6.45 -14.88
CA VAL A 296 12.55 -6.17 -15.27
C VAL A 296 12.08 -7.19 -16.29
N GLU A 297 10.94 -7.82 -16.01
CA GLU A 297 10.22 -8.67 -16.95
C GLU A 297 9.20 -7.84 -17.73
N VAL A 298 9.31 -7.88 -19.05
CA VAL A 298 8.39 -7.24 -20.01
C VAL A 298 7.66 -8.35 -20.75
N VAL A 299 6.33 -8.32 -20.69
CA VAL A 299 5.44 -9.36 -21.24
C VAL A 299 4.41 -8.75 -22.20
N ASP A 300 3.50 -9.60 -22.68
CA ASP A 300 2.31 -9.22 -23.45
C ASP A 300 2.59 -8.50 -24.76
N GLU A 301 3.71 -8.82 -25.41
CA GLU A 301 4.06 -8.29 -26.74
C GLU A 301 4.15 -6.75 -26.77
N THR A 302 4.45 -6.15 -25.61
CA THR A 302 4.41 -4.69 -25.40
C THR A 302 5.63 -3.95 -25.93
N MET A 303 6.66 -4.67 -26.38
CA MET A 303 7.94 -4.12 -26.83
C MET A 303 8.37 -4.71 -28.18
N GLU A 304 8.78 -3.85 -29.10
CA GLU A 304 9.51 -4.19 -30.32
C GLU A 304 10.97 -3.78 -30.17
N ILE A 305 11.87 -4.64 -30.62
CA ILE A 305 13.29 -4.36 -30.65
C ILE A 305 13.80 -4.39 -32.09
N THR A 306 14.76 -3.52 -32.39
CA THR A 306 15.52 -3.54 -33.62
C THR A 306 16.97 -3.88 -33.26
N PRO A 307 17.37 -5.16 -33.25
CA PRO A 307 18.67 -5.58 -32.74
C PRO A 307 19.84 -4.89 -33.43
N ARG A 308 19.77 -4.74 -34.75
CA ARG A 308 20.82 -4.06 -35.55
C ARG A 308 21.00 -2.58 -35.20
N ALA A 309 19.94 -1.93 -34.72
CA ALA A 309 19.97 -0.54 -34.31
C ALA A 309 20.15 -0.36 -32.80
N CYS A 310 20.35 -1.45 -32.05
CA CYS A 310 20.44 -1.45 -30.57
C CYS A 310 19.37 -0.58 -29.91
N SER A 311 18.14 -0.62 -30.44
CA SER A 311 17.02 0.17 -29.94
C SER A 311 15.75 -0.66 -29.79
N GLY A 312 14.89 -0.26 -28.87
CA GLY A 312 13.58 -0.84 -28.65
C GLY A 312 12.51 0.23 -28.46
N ARG A 313 11.26 -0.10 -28.74
CA ARG A 313 10.09 0.76 -28.60
C ARG A 313 8.99 0.02 -27.86
N PHE A 314 8.35 0.70 -26.91
CA PHE A 314 7.13 0.23 -26.26
C PHE A 314 5.92 0.74 -27.04
N PHE A 315 4.89 -0.10 -27.20
CA PHE A 315 3.67 0.29 -27.94
C PHE A 315 2.44 0.49 -27.06
N ALA A 316 2.39 -0.18 -25.91
CA ALA A 316 1.31 0.03 -24.95
C ALA A 316 1.56 1.33 -24.19
N SER A 317 0.56 2.21 -24.12
CA SER A 317 0.66 3.50 -23.42
C SER A 317 1.03 3.32 -21.95
N SER A 318 0.50 2.28 -21.30
CA SER A 318 0.84 1.91 -19.92
C SER A 318 2.30 1.48 -19.77
N ALA A 319 2.79 0.58 -20.63
CA ALA A 319 4.18 0.11 -20.59
C ALA A 319 5.17 1.24 -20.88
N THR A 320 4.85 2.07 -21.88
CA THR A 320 5.63 3.26 -22.25
C THR A 320 5.71 4.25 -21.08
N ALA A 321 4.58 4.55 -20.43
CA ALA A 321 4.54 5.44 -19.27
C ALA A 321 5.32 4.86 -18.08
N ARG A 322 5.26 3.55 -17.85
CA ARG A 322 6.02 2.89 -16.77
C ARG A 322 7.53 2.88 -17.04
N ALA A 323 7.95 2.56 -18.25
CA ALA A 323 9.36 2.63 -18.65
C ALA A 323 9.89 4.07 -18.54
N SER A 324 9.14 5.05 -19.05
CA SER A 324 9.47 6.47 -18.92
C SER A 324 9.59 6.91 -17.46
N SER A 325 8.62 6.54 -16.62
CA SER A 325 8.65 6.84 -15.19
C SER A 325 9.86 6.21 -14.51
N LEU A 326 10.22 4.97 -14.86
CA LEU A 326 11.42 4.32 -14.32
C LEU A 326 12.71 5.05 -14.73
N CYS A 327 12.84 5.43 -16.00
CA CYS A 327 13.95 6.29 -16.47
C CYS A 327 14.03 7.58 -15.64
N GLN A 328 12.90 8.26 -15.44
CA GLN A 328 12.86 9.52 -14.69
C GLN A 328 13.27 9.32 -13.23
N VAL A 329 12.83 8.23 -12.60
CA VAL A 329 13.21 7.91 -11.21
C VAL A 329 14.73 7.71 -11.12
N VAL A 330 15.33 6.97 -12.05
CA VAL A 330 16.79 6.76 -12.08
C VAL A 330 17.53 8.07 -12.35
N ALA A 331 17.05 8.89 -13.29
CA ALA A 331 17.63 10.20 -13.59
C ALA A 331 17.63 11.13 -12.35
N ASN A 332 16.51 11.17 -11.63
CA ASN A 332 16.40 11.93 -10.39
C ASN A 332 17.37 11.42 -9.30
N LYS A 333 17.60 10.10 -9.22
CA LYS A 333 18.57 9.51 -8.28
C LYS A 333 20.02 9.83 -8.63
N LEU A 334 20.30 10.09 -9.91
CA LEU A 334 21.59 10.55 -10.41
C LEU A 334 21.79 12.07 -10.31
N GLY A 335 20.75 12.82 -9.88
CA GLY A 335 20.81 14.28 -9.79
C GLY A 335 20.77 14.99 -11.15
N LEU A 336 20.29 14.31 -12.20
CA LEU A 336 20.15 14.90 -13.54
C LEU A 336 18.95 15.85 -13.59
N HIS A 337 19.04 16.90 -14.41
CA HIS A 337 17.95 17.87 -14.54
C HIS A 337 16.75 17.23 -15.29
N PRO A 338 15.48 17.64 -15.04
CA PRO A 338 14.30 17.03 -15.71
C PRO A 338 14.34 17.05 -17.25
N THR A 339 15.11 17.97 -17.83
CA THR A 339 15.36 18.11 -19.28
C THR A 339 16.45 17.18 -19.83
N GLU A 340 17.26 16.57 -18.95
CA GLU A 340 18.28 15.57 -19.28
C GLU A 340 17.67 14.17 -19.18
N SER A 341 16.87 13.79 -20.16
CA SER A 341 16.30 12.44 -20.20
C SER A 341 17.41 11.42 -20.47
N LEU A 342 17.43 10.31 -19.72
CA LEU A 342 18.38 9.18 -19.86
C LEU A 342 18.21 8.44 -21.20
N GLY A 343 18.40 9.13 -22.32
CA GLY A 343 18.18 8.62 -23.68
C GLY A 343 16.70 8.44 -24.05
N TRP A 344 15.76 8.76 -23.15
CA TRP A 344 14.32 8.67 -23.41
C TRP A 344 13.85 9.91 -24.19
N LYS A 345 13.83 9.83 -25.52
CA LYS A 345 13.32 10.90 -26.39
C LYS A 345 11.83 10.73 -26.62
N VAL A 346 11.01 11.64 -26.11
CA VAL A 346 9.65 11.84 -26.62
C VAL A 346 9.79 12.71 -27.86
N ASP A 347 9.44 12.20 -29.04
CA ASP A 347 9.31 13.04 -30.24
C ASP A 347 8.08 13.93 -30.04
N ASP A 348 8.31 15.19 -29.67
CA ASP A 348 7.32 16.25 -29.85
C ASP A 348 7.39 16.66 -31.33
N GLY A 349 6.38 16.26 -32.10
CA GLY A 349 6.30 16.55 -33.52
C GLY A 349 6.02 18.04 -33.79
N GLU A 350 6.90 18.69 -34.54
CA GLU A 350 6.55 19.89 -35.31
C GLU A 350 6.05 19.45 -36.70
N GLU A 351 4.75 19.67 -36.91
CA GLU A 351 3.96 19.83 -38.14
C GLU A 351 4.38 19.09 -39.43
N GLU A 352 3.62 18.05 -39.80
CA GLU A 352 2.95 17.98 -41.11
C GLU A 352 1.81 16.93 -41.10
N GLN A 353 0.65 17.34 -41.62
CA GLN A 353 -0.63 16.62 -41.55
C GLN A 353 -0.61 15.32 -42.36
N ASN A 354 -0.70 14.15 -41.69
CA ASN A 354 -1.57 13.02 -42.07
C ASN A 354 -1.41 11.79 -41.13
N LEU A 355 -2.52 11.41 -40.49
CA LEU A 355 -2.90 10.10 -39.92
C LEU A 355 -1.94 9.32 -38.96
N SER A 356 -2.40 9.23 -37.70
CA SER A 356 -1.97 8.37 -36.57
C SER A 356 -0.75 8.82 -35.75
N SER A 357 -1.08 9.45 -34.63
CA SER A 357 -0.20 9.86 -33.54
C SER A 357 0.40 8.66 -32.78
N SER A 358 1.71 8.47 -32.88
CA SER A 358 2.48 7.66 -31.92
C SER A 358 3.75 8.39 -31.51
N THR A 359 3.81 8.86 -30.27
CA THR A 359 5.02 9.40 -29.62
C THR A 359 6.00 8.24 -29.39
N SER A 360 6.90 7.97 -30.33
CA SER A 360 7.75 6.78 -30.26
C SER A 360 9.00 7.00 -29.41
N ALA A 361 8.84 6.96 -28.09
CA ALA A 361 10.00 6.90 -27.21
C ALA A 361 10.79 5.60 -27.42
N ARG A 362 12.09 5.74 -27.71
CA ARG A 362 13.00 4.61 -27.96
C ARG A 362 13.92 4.38 -26.76
N ALA A 363 13.94 3.17 -26.26
CA ALA A 363 14.92 2.68 -25.29
C ALA A 363 16.16 2.17 -26.01
N ARG A 364 17.34 2.40 -25.43
CA ARG A 364 18.58 1.70 -25.83
C ARG A 364 18.52 0.28 -25.30
N ILE A 365 18.92 -0.68 -26.13
CA ILE A 365 19.02 -2.08 -25.73
C ILE A 365 20.43 -2.62 -26.00
N ASP A 366 20.83 -3.60 -25.22
CA ASP A 366 22.07 -4.36 -25.39
C ASP A 366 21.72 -5.85 -25.26
N ILE A 367 22.15 -6.67 -26.23
CA ILE A 367 21.92 -8.12 -26.21
C ILE A 367 23.29 -8.78 -26.10
N PRO A 368 23.78 -9.06 -24.89
CA PRO A 368 25.11 -9.62 -24.70
C PRO A 368 25.16 -11.10 -25.15
N GLU A 369 26.36 -11.66 -25.24
CA GLU A 369 26.57 -13.05 -25.71
C GLU A 369 26.01 -14.10 -24.75
N ASP A 370 25.94 -13.78 -23.46
CA ASP A 370 25.40 -14.63 -22.39
C ASP A 370 23.87 -14.55 -22.27
N ALA A 371 23.19 -13.77 -23.11
CA ALA A 371 21.73 -13.69 -23.11
C ALA A 371 21.11 -14.95 -23.73
N ASP A 372 20.13 -15.53 -23.02
CA ASP A 372 19.32 -16.65 -23.52
C ASP A 372 18.31 -16.13 -24.56
N LEU A 373 18.47 -16.50 -25.83
CA LEU A 373 17.67 -15.98 -26.93
C LEU A 373 16.93 -17.09 -27.67
N THR A 374 15.61 -16.98 -27.70
CA THR A 374 14.71 -17.80 -28.52
C THR A 374 14.06 -16.93 -29.60
N VAL A 375 14.26 -17.28 -30.87
CA VAL A 375 13.70 -16.56 -32.02
C VAL A 375 12.77 -17.49 -32.77
N ASP A 376 11.51 -17.08 -32.92
CA ASP A 376 10.49 -17.83 -33.66
C ASP A 376 10.28 -19.27 -33.13
N GLY A 377 10.59 -19.50 -31.85
CA GLY A 377 10.50 -20.79 -31.16
C GLY A 377 11.80 -21.62 -31.16
N GLU A 378 12.86 -21.16 -31.83
CA GLU A 378 14.14 -21.87 -31.91
C GLU A 378 15.21 -21.17 -31.06
N PRO A 379 15.97 -21.93 -30.23
CA PRO A 379 17.08 -21.37 -29.49
C PRO A 379 18.16 -20.90 -30.48
N THR A 380 18.56 -19.63 -30.39
CA THR A 380 19.45 -19.00 -31.37
C THR A 380 20.64 -18.37 -30.65
N ALA A 381 21.85 -18.87 -30.94
CA ALA A 381 23.07 -18.20 -30.52
C ALA A 381 23.25 -16.87 -31.29
N ARG A 382 23.74 -15.83 -30.62
CA ARG A 382 23.92 -14.47 -31.19
C ARG A 382 24.74 -14.46 -32.49
N GLU A 383 25.64 -15.43 -32.67
CA GLU A 383 26.45 -15.62 -33.88
C GLU A 383 25.61 -15.80 -35.16
N ALA A 384 24.38 -16.33 -35.07
CA ALA A 384 23.49 -16.44 -36.22
C ALA A 384 22.93 -15.08 -36.69
N ILE A 385 22.83 -14.10 -35.77
CA ILE A 385 22.34 -12.74 -36.05
C ILE A 385 23.40 -11.95 -36.81
N SER A 386 24.68 -12.09 -36.42
CA SER A 386 25.83 -11.49 -37.10
C SER A 386 26.20 -12.23 -38.39
N ALA A 387 26.09 -13.57 -38.44
CA ALA A 387 26.39 -14.36 -39.63
C ALA A 387 25.40 -14.12 -40.79
N SER A 388 24.10 -13.89 -40.51
CA SER A 388 23.16 -13.47 -41.57
C SER A 388 23.43 -12.06 -42.11
N ALA A 389 24.28 -11.26 -41.44
CA ALA A 389 24.74 -9.96 -41.93
C ALA A 389 25.99 -10.05 -42.83
N ALA A 390 26.74 -11.15 -42.77
CA ALA A 390 27.92 -11.38 -43.61
C ALA A 390 27.58 -12.03 -44.98
N ALA A 391 26.38 -12.60 -45.13
CA ALA A 391 25.90 -13.12 -46.41
C ALA A 391 25.32 -12.00 -47.29
N ALA A 392 26.15 -11.02 -47.67
CA ALA A 392 25.91 -10.28 -48.91
C ALA A 392 26.28 -11.20 -50.08
N PRO A 393 25.44 -11.37 -51.12
CA PRO A 393 25.83 -12.14 -52.29
C PRO A 393 26.99 -11.39 -52.96
N ALA A 394 28.12 -12.07 -53.12
CA ALA A 394 29.19 -11.60 -53.99
C ALA A 394 28.63 -11.55 -55.42
N ASP A 395 28.39 -10.33 -55.90
CA ASP A 395 27.93 -10.05 -57.26
C ASP A 395 28.95 -10.57 -58.27
N SER A 396 28.53 -11.55 -59.07
CA SER A 396 29.17 -11.89 -60.34
C SER A 396 28.34 -11.29 -61.48
N ALA A 397 29.05 -10.68 -62.41
CA ALA A 397 28.61 -9.72 -63.42
C ALA A 397 27.39 -10.10 -64.28
N SER A 398 26.63 -9.04 -64.62
CA SER A 398 25.99 -8.70 -65.92
C SER A 398 24.46 -8.50 -65.92
N GLU A 399 24.03 -7.36 -66.51
CA GLU A 399 22.69 -6.95 -67.02
C GLU A 399 21.82 -5.93 -66.24
N PRO A 400 21.00 -5.10 -66.96
CA PRO A 400 20.80 -3.65 -66.70
C PRO A 400 19.57 -3.31 -65.81
N PRO A 401 19.37 -2.03 -65.39
CA PRO A 401 18.63 -1.72 -64.17
C PRO A 401 17.11 -1.70 -64.39
N ALA A 402 16.42 -2.68 -63.82
CA ALA A 402 14.97 -2.63 -63.67
C ALA A 402 14.58 -1.81 -62.43
N LYS A 403 13.62 -0.90 -62.64
CA LYS A 403 12.99 0.06 -61.72
C LYS A 403 13.10 -0.30 -60.22
N ARG A 404 13.74 0.59 -59.45
CA ARG A 404 13.77 0.58 -57.96
C ARG A 404 12.36 0.34 -57.41
N LYS A 405 12.14 -0.86 -56.88
CA LYS A 405 11.03 -1.17 -55.98
C LYS A 405 11.16 -0.25 -54.78
N ARG A 406 10.13 0.56 -54.52
CA ARG A 406 10.02 1.40 -53.33
C ARG A 406 10.18 0.47 -52.12
N VAL A 407 11.29 0.61 -51.40
CA VAL A 407 11.52 -0.11 -50.14
C VAL A 407 10.42 0.36 -49.19
N SER A 408 9.40 -0.48 -49.02
CA SER A 408 8.43 -0.31 -47.94
C SER A 408 9.17 -0.50 -46.62
N ASP A 409 8.79 0.27 -45.61
CA ASP A 409 9.34 0.28 -44.24
C ASP A 409 9.33 -1.09 -43.51
N ALA A 410 8.82 -2.14 -44.17
CA ALA A 410 8.72 -3.52 -43.72
C ALA A 410 10.04 -4.32 -43.73
N ASP A 411 11.13 -3.79 -44.29
CA ASP A 411 12.46 -4.44 -44.29
C ASP A 411 13.35 -4.02 -43.09
N ARG A 412 12.83 -3.19 -42.17
CA ARG A 412 13.45 -3.01 -40.85
C ARG A 412 13.12 -4.26 -40.04
N GLY A 413 14.07 -5.18 -39.90
CA GLY A 413 13.93 -6.42 -39.13
C GLY A 413 13.67 -6.20 -37.63
N GLY A 414 12.47 -5.71 -37.31
CA GLY A 414 11.94 -5.55 -35.96
C GLY A 414 11.52 -6.91 -35.41
N TRP A 415 11.86 -7.16 -34.15
CA TRP A 415 11.48 -8.35 -33.42
C TRP A 415 10.50 -7.94 -32.34
N ILE A 416 9.39 -8.65 -32.23
CA ILE A 416 8.44 -8.41 -31.15
C ILE A 416 8.78 -9.32 -29.98
N VAL A 417 8.92 -8.71 -28.80
CA VAL A 417 9.26 -9.41 -27.56
C VAL A 417 7.99 -9.99 -26.97
N ARG A 418 7.82 -11.31 -27.04
CA ARG A 418 6.72 -11.98 -26.33
C ARG A 418 6.94 -11.91 -24.83
N THR A 419 8.15 -12.26 -24.40
CA THR A 419 8.59 -12.17 -23.01
C THR A 419 10.08 -11.87 -22.99
N GLY A 420 10.47 -10.86 -22.22
CA GLY A 420 11.87 -10.46 -22.10
C GLY A 420 12.23 -10.06 -20.67
N GLN A 421 13.39 -10.52 -20.21
CA GLN A 421 13.99 -10.15 -18.93
C GLN A 421 15.19 -9.26 -19.19
N TRP A 422 15.23 -8.10 -18.55
CA TRP A 422 16.21 -7.05 -18.81
C TRP A 422 16.84 -6.55 -17.52
N ARG A 423 18.17 -6.61 -17.42
CA ARG A 423 18.92 -5.82 -16.43
C ARG A 423 18.94 -4.38 -16.89
N LEU A 424 18.94 -3.44 -15.95
CA LEU A 424 19.00 -2.01 -16.26
C LEU A 424 20.35 -1.44 -15.86
N ARG A 425 20.99 -0.75 -16.81
CA ARG A 425 22.29 -0.10 -16.61
C ARG A 425 22.27 1.32 -17.12
N VAL A 426 22.94 2.24 -16.43
CA VAL A 426 23.23 3.58 -16.94
C VAL A 426 24.65 3.59 -17.48
N ARG A 427 24.82 4.09 -18.70
CA ARG A 427 26.12 4.27 -19.39
C ARG A 427 26.10 5.61 -20.12
N HIS A 428 27.26 6.21 -20.38
CA HIS A 428 27.28 7.35 -21.31
C HIS A 428 27.07 6.87 -22.75
N ASN A 429 26.46 7.72 -23.56
CA ASN A 429 26.39 7.53 -24.99
C ASN A 429 27.81 7.42 -25.59
N THR A 430 27.94 6.88 -26.79
CA THR A 430 29.21 6.74 -27.54
C THR A 430 29.93 8.08 -27.78
N ALA A 431 29.21 9.20 -27.71
CA ALA A 431 29.78 10.55 -27.76
C ALA A 431 30.29 11.08 -26.39
N GLY A 432 30.09 10.32 -25.30
CA GLY A 432 30.52 10.63 -23.93
C GLY A 432 29.67 11.68 -23.21
N ASP A 433 28.81 12.39 -23.93
CA ASP A 433 28.25 13.66 -23.46
C ASP A 433 26.99 13.53 -22.59
N ARG A 434 26.28 12.40 -22.64
CA ARG A 434 25.01 12.20 -21.91
C ARG A 434 24.87 10.79 -21.35
N PRO A 435 24.43 10.63 -20.09
CA PRO A 435 24.06 9.34 -19.54
C PRO A 435 22.76 8.85 -20.19
N GLU A 436 22.71 7.57 -20.51
CA GLU A 436 21.57 6.88 -21.11
C GLU A 436 21.28 5.59 -20.36
N MET A 437 19.99 5.25 -20.20
CA MET A 437 19.58 3.99 -19.61
C MET A 437 19.48 2.91 -20.69
N VAL A 438 20.17 1.80 -20.46
CA VAL A 438 20.29 0.66 -21.37
C VAL A 438 19.61 -0.56 -20.76
N PHE A 439 18.72 -1.16 -21.53
CA PHE A 439 18.09 -2.44 -21.21
C PHE A 439 18.99 -3.57 -21.72
N VAL A 440 19.68 -4.24 -20.79
CA VAL A 440 20.60 -5.33 -21.08
C VAL A 440 19.85 -6.66 -21.00
N ALA A 441 19.72 -7.36 -22.11
CA ALA A 441 18.96 -8.61 -22.19
C ALA A 441 19.59 -9.70 -21.30
N VAL A 442 18.73 -10.41 -20.57
CA VAL A 442 19.07 -11.64 -19.82
C VAL A 442 18.47 -12.85 -20.51
N LYS A 443 17.18 -12.75 -20.86
CA LYS A 443 16.43 -13.78 -21.56
C LYS A 443 15.39 -13.14 -22.46
N LEU A 444 15.31 -13.58 -23.71
CA LEU A 444 14.38 -13.06 -24.71
C LEU A 444 13.69 -14.20 -25.46
N ASP A 445 12.35 -14.17 -25.48
CA ASP A 445 11.52 -14.92 -26.43
C ASP A 445 10.87 -13.91 -27.40
N VAL A 446 11.24 -14.00 -28.67
CA VAL A 446 10.85 -13.05 -29.70
C VAL A 446 10.28 -13.74 -30.94
N TYR A 447 9.44 -13.02 -31.68
CA TYR A 447 9.04 -13.42 -33.03
C TYR A 447 9.33 -12.34 -34.07
N THR A 448 9.70 -12.76 -35.27
CA THR A 448 10.09 -11.87 -36.37
C THR A 448 8.94 -11.60 -37.35
N LYS A 449 7.93 -12.48 -37.36
CA LYS A 449 6.81 -12.43 -38.30
C LYS A 449 5.50 -12.74 -37.61
N GLU A 450 4.41 -12.12 -38.07
CA GLU A 450 3.06 -12.37 -37.57
C GLU A 450 2.64 -13.85 -37.67
N ARG A 451 3.06 -14.55 -38.74
CA ARG A 451 2.82 -15.99 -38.89
C ARG A 451 3.36 -16.79 -37.70
N MET A 452 4.53 -16.42 -37.18
CA MET A 452 5.16 -17.12 -36.06
C MET A 452 4.45 -16.83 -34.75
N ARG A 453 3.99 -15.59 -34.55
CA ARG A 453 3.08 -15.23 -33.45
C ARG A 453 1.80 -16.06 -33.48
N ASN A 454 1.13 -16.13 -34.64
CA ASN A 454 -0.13 -16.87 -34.80
C ASN A 454 0.07 -18.37 -34.62
N LYS A 455 1.20 -18.94 -35.06
CA LYS A 455 1.55 -20.35 -34.84
C LYS A 455 1.67 -20.71 -33.35
N ALA A 456 2.14 -19.80 -32.52
CA ALA A 456 2.32 -20.03 -31.09
C ALA A 456 1.03 -19.86 -30.26
N ARG A 457 -0.05 -19.34 -30.85
CA ARG A 457 -1.33 -19.16 -30.15
C ARG A 457 -2.07 -20.49 -30.09
N GLY A 458 -2.39 -20.92 -28.88
CA GLY A 458 -3.37 -21.97 -28.65
C GLY A 458 -4.79 -21.44 -28.86
N PHE A 459 -5.72 -22.35 -29.17
CA PHE A 459 -7.15 -22.04 -29.03
C PHE A 459 -7.48 -21.92 -27.54
N LEU A 460 -8.39 -21.01 -27.21
CA LEU A 460 -9.04 -20.98 -25.90
C LEU A 460 -9.93 -22.22 -25.87
N GLY A 461 -9.46 -23.27 -25.17
CA GLY A 461 -10.10 -24.59 -25.14
C GLY A 461 -11.58 -24.54 -24.82
#